data_AF-A0A846BL13-F1
#
_entry.id   AF-A0A846BL13-F1
#
_cell.length_a   1.000
_cell.length_b   1.000
_cell.length_c   1.000
_cell.angle_alpha   90.00
_cell.angle_beta   90.00
_cell.angle_gamma   90.00
#
_symmetry.space_group_name_H-M   'P 1'
#
loop_
_entity.id
_entity.type
_entity.pdbx_description
1 polymer ?
#
loop_
_entity_poly.entity_id
_entity_poly.type
_entity_poly.pdbx_seq_one_letter_code
_entity_poly.pdbx_strand_id
1 'polypeptide(L)'
;MVKNPKPIKKGVKTEPPQLQFDYPVFCFKNCRKGYKPSDLDSPQKRKAFLQRLTKWSEMTWEDIRGQDRQGLGHEKIPQSSIKGSLSGIGKDQVIISTYIGKKVARLIGFKTDGVFHVLWVDGKMDIYKHG
;
A
#
# COMPACT_ATOMS: atom_id res chain seq x y z
N MET A 1 -18.91 -49.95 -38.99
CA MET A 1 -17.88 -48.91 -38.77
C MET A 1 -18.19 -48.18 -37.47
N VAL A 2 -17.46 -48.47 -36.40
CA VAL A 2 -17.61 -47.77 -35.11
C VAL A 2 -16.94 -46.40 -35.24
N LYS A 3 -17.71 -45.31 -35.10
CA LYS A 3 -17.17 -43.96 -35.10
C LYS A 3 -16.46 -43.72 -33.77
N ASN A 4 -15.14 -43.56 -33.79
CA ASN A 4 -14.37 -43.17 -32.62
C ASN A 4 -14.83 -41.77 -32.13
N PRO A 5 -15.02 -41.57 -30.81
CA PRO A 5 -15.36 -40.27 -30.26
C PRO A 5 -14.20 -39.29 -30.43
N LYS A 6 -14.53 -38.04 -30.79
CA LYS A 6 -13.57 -36.94 -30.92
C LYS A 6 -12.95 -36.60 -29.56
N PRO A 7 -11.66 -36.25 -29.49
CA PRO A 7 -11.02 -35.88 -28.23
C PRO A 7 -11.63 -34.60 -27.66
N ILE A 8 -11.99 -34.66 -26.37
CA ILE A 8 -12.47 -33.51 -25.59
C ILE A 8 -11.30 -32.54 -25.43
N LYS A 9 -11.46 -31.30 -25.92
CA LYS A 9 -10.46 -30.24 -25.75
C LYS A 9 -10.28 -29.97 -24.25
N LYS A 10 -9.06 -30.15 -23.73
CA LYS A 10 -8.69 -29.78 -22.36
C LYS A 10 -9.07 -28.31 -22.14
N GLY A 11 -9.89 -28.05 -21.12
CA GLY A 11 -10.32 -26.70 -20.76
C GLY A 11 -9.12 -25.78 -20.51
N VAL A 12 -9.16 -24.60 -21.12
CA VAL A 12 -8.21 -23.53 -20.82
C VAL A 12 -8.42 -23.16 -19.35
N LYS A 13 -7.40 -23.37 -18.51
CA LYS A 13 -7.38 -22.81 -17.16
C LYS A 13 -7.22 -21.31 -17.31
N THR A 14 -8.32 -20.57 -17.35
CA THR A 14 -8.26 -19.11 -17.19
C THR A 14 -7.98 -18.85 -15.72
N GLU A 15 -6.79 -18.33 -15.40
CA GLU A 15 -6.57 -17.74 -14.08
C GLU A 15 -7.65 -16.66 -13.85
N PRO A 16 -8.19 -16.55 -12.63
CA PRO A 16 -9.16 -15.52 -12.33
C PRO A 16 -8.57 -14.15 -12.68
N PRO A 17 -9.38 -13.20 -13.19
CA PRO A 17 -8.90 -11.86 -13.52
C PRO A 17 -8.16 -11.28 -12.34
N GLN A 18 -6.89 -10.92 -12.53
CA GLN A 18 -6.16 -10.16 -11.53
C GLN A 18 -6.87 -8.81 -11.38
N LEU A 19 -7.33 -8.50 -10.18
CA LEU A 19 -7.91 -7.20 -9.88
C LEU A 19 -6.81 -6.14 -10.04
N GLN A 20 -6.86 -5.38 -11.13
CA GLN A 20 -5.99 -4.23 -11.34
C GLN A 20 -6.75 -2.96 -11.00
N PHE A 21 -6.48 -2.44 -9.80
CA PHE A 21 -6.94 -1.11 -9.41
C PHE A 21 -5.91 -0.06 -9.84
N ASP A 22 -6.36 0.89 -10.65
CA ASP A 22 -5.59 2.09 -10.99
C ASP A 22 -5.57 3.10 -9.85
N TYR A 23 -6.48 2.99 -8.88
CA TYR A 23 -6.49 3.72 -7.61
C TYR A 23 -5.99 2.87 -6.42
N PRO A 24 -5.62 3.49 -5.29
CA PRO A 24 -5.23 2.78 -4.08
C PRO A 24 -6.41 2.07 -3.40
N VAL A 25 -6.29 0.74 -3.27
CA VAL A 25 -7.09 -0.05 -2.31
C VAL A 25 -6.26 -0.30 -1.06
N PHE A 26 -6.75 0.07 0.12
CA PHE A 26 -5.98 -0.04 1.35
C PHE A 26 -6.17 -1.39 2.04
N CYS A 27 -5.07 -2.07 2.37
CA CYS A 27 -5.08 -3.31 3.15
C CYS A 27 -4.29 -3.14 4.45
N PHE A 28 -4.97 -3.27 5.59
CA PHE A 28 -4.37 -3.10 6.93
C PHE A 28 -4.01 -4.43 7.60
N LYS A 29 -4.17 -5.57 6.91
CA LYS A 29 -3.92 -6.92 7.46
C LYS A 29 -2.53 -7.05 8.10
N ASN A 30 -1.53 -6.40 7.51
CA ASN A 30 -0.13 -6.48 7.94
C ASN A 30 0.32 -5.28 8.80
N CYS A 31 -0.60 -4.40 9.20
CA CYS A 31 -0.27 -3.18 9.92
C CYS A 31 0.22 -3.51 11.35
N ARG A 32 1.43 -3.06 11.69
CA ARG A 32 2.14 -3.47 12.91
C ARG A 32 1.51 -2.86 14.17
N LYS A 33 1.49 -3.62 15.27
CA LYS A 33 1.09 -3.12 16.59
C LYS A 33 2.02 -1.96 17.00
N GLY A 34 1.44 -0.90 17.59
CA GLY A 34 2.17 0.32 17.95
C GLY A 34 2.26 1.35 16.82
N TYR A 35 1.81 0.98 15.61
CA TYR A 35 1.79 1.82 14.42
C TYR A 35 0.47 1.67 13.64
N LYS A 36 -0.62 1.35 14.33
CA LYS A 36 -1.97 1.32 13.76
C LYS A 36 -2.60 2.71 13.77
N PRO A 37 -3.66 2.97 12.97
CA PRO A 37 -4.44 4.20 13.09
C PRO A 37 -4.94 4.49 14.52
N SER A 38 -5.24 3.43 15.29
CA SER A 38 -5.65 3.51 16.70
C SER A 38 -4.54 3.98 17.63
N ASP A 39 -3.28 3.81 17.23
CA ASP A 39 -2.10 4.11 18.04
C ASP A 39 -1.62 5.57 17.87
N LEU A 40 -2.29 6.35 17.00
CA LEU A 40 -2.04 7.78 16.86
C LEU A 40 -2.45 8.52 18.14
N ASP A 41 -1.52 9.35 18.65
CA ASP A 41 -1.61 10.03 19.95
C ASP A 41 -2.66 11.15 20.03
N SER A 42 -3.12 11.69 18.89
CA SER A 42 -3.98 12.87 18.85
C SER A 42 -5.16 12.72 17.87
N PRO A 43 -6.34 13.28 18.21
CA PRO A 43 -7.47 13.37 17.29
C PRO A 43 -7.13 14.05 15.96
N GLN A 44 -6.24 15.05 15.99
CA GLN A 44 -5.80 15.80 14.82
C GLN A 44 -5.03 14.91 13.84
N LYS A 45 -4.09 14.08 14.32
CA LYS A 45 -3.40 13.09 13.46
C LYS A 45 -4.38 12.07 12.89
N ARG A 46 -5.35 11.60 13.67
CA ARG A 46 -6.39 10.65 13.19
C ARG A 46 -7.27 11.27 12.10
N LYS A 47 -7.71 12.52 12.29
CA LYS A 47 -8.44 13.27 11.26
C LYS A 47 -7.61 13.44 9.99
N ALA A 48 -6.35 13.85 10.13
CA ALA A 48 -5.45 14.04 8.99
C ALA A 48 -5.17 12.72 8.25
N PHE A 49 -5.10 11.60 8.97
CA PHE A 49 -4.96 10.27 8.40
C PHE A 49 -6.18 9.89 7.55
N LEU A 50 -7.40 10.08 8.08
CA LEU A 50 -8.63 9.85 7.33
C LEU A 50 -8.70 10.72 6.07
N GLN A 51 -8.37 12.01 6.19
CA GLN A 51 -8.32 12.91 5.03
C GLN A 51 -7.32 12.44 3.97
N ARG A 52 -6.17 11.90 4.38
CA ARG A 52 -5.17 11.33 3.46
C ARG A 52 -5.74 10.11 2.73
N LEU A 53 -6.37 9.18 3.45
CA LEU A 53 -6.98 7.99 2.83
C LEU A 53 -8.05 8.38 1.81
N THR A 54 -8.96 9.29 2.18
CA THR A 54 -10.02 9.76 1.28
C THR A 54 -9.45 10.40 0.04
N LYS A 55 -8.45 11.29 0.18
CA LYS A 55 -7.83 11.94 -0.97
C LYS A 55 -7.13 10.95 -1.89
N TRP A 56 -6.37 10.01 -1.33
CA TRP A 56 -5.72 8.98 -2.12
C TRP A 56 -6.72 8.03 -2.80
N SER A 57 -7.86 7.71 -2.18
CA SER A 57 -8.88 6.86 -2.81
C SER A 57 -9.59 7.52 -3.99
N GLU A 58 -9.53 8.85 -4.10
CA GLU A 58 -10.09 9.64 -5.21
C GLU A 58 -9.09 9.80 -6.38
N MET A 59 -7.88 9.28 -6.25
CA MET A 59 -6.78 9.50 -7.19
C MET A 59 -6.28 8.20 -7.79
N THR A 60 -5.81 8.24 -9.02
CA THR A 60 -5.03 7.14 -9.58
C THR A 60 -3.62 7.10 -8.98
N TRP A 61 -2.96 5.95 -9.09
CA TRP A 61 -1.55 5.81 -8.77
C TRP A 61 -0.65 6.69 -9.64
N GLU A 62 -1.10 7.03 -10.85
CA GLU A 62 -0.41 7.96 -11.73
C GLU A 62 -0.52 9.39 -11.20
N ASP A 63 -1.73 9.83 -10.83
CA ASP A 63 -1.96 11.14 -10.22
C ASP A 63 -1.10 11.32 -8.97
N ILE A 64 -1.12 10.33 -8.06
CA ILE A 64 -0.34 10.36 -6.83
C ILE A 64 1.16 10.47 -7.12
N ARG A 65 1.66 9.77 -8.15
CA ARG A 65 3.07 9.83 -8.55
C ARG A 65 3.46 11.21 -9.09
N GLY A 66 2.53 11.91 -9.73
CA GLY A 66 2.73 13.28 -10.24
C GLY A 66 2.73 14.36 -9.16
N GLN A 67 2.30 14.06 -7.93
CA GLN A 67 2.25 15.02 -6.84
C GLN A 67 3.58 15.18 -6.11
N ASP A 68 3.78 16.36 -5.51
CA ASP A 68 4.94 16.62 -4.64
C ASP A 68 4.92 15.71 -3.39
N ARG A 69 6.11 15.21 -2.99
CA ARG A 69 6.26 14.29 -1.84
C ARG A 69 5.80 14.90 -0.52
N GLN A 70 5.90 16.22 -0.37
CA GLN A 70 5.45 16.97 0.82
C GLN A 70 3.94 17.26 0.77
N GLY A 71 3.33 17.17 -0.41
CA GLY A 71 1.90 17.27 -0.64
C GLY A 71 1.20 15.90 -0.62
N LEU A 72 0.50 15.59 -1.71
CA LEU A 72 -0.26 14.34 -1.86
C LEU A 72 0.58 13.18 -2.43
N GLY A 73 1.83 13.43 -2.82
CA GLY A 73 2.70 12.42 -3.39
C GLY A 73 3.30 11.48 -2.34
N HIS A 74 4.27 10.70 -2.77
CA HIS A 74 5.00 9.77 -1.92
C HIS A 74 6.47 9.68 -2.31
N GLU A 75 7.29 9.16 -1.42
CA GLU A 75 8.67 8.78 -1.72
C GLU A 75 8.84 7.27 -1.65
N LYS A 76 9.83 6.77 -2.39
CA LYS A 76 10.27 5.37 -2.33
C LYS A 76 11.44 5.28 -1.37
N ILE A 77 11.38 4.38 -0.41
CA ILE A 77 12.46 4.15 0.54
C ILE A 77 12.96 2.70 0.45
N PRO A 78 14.28 2.45 0.57
CA PRO A 78 14.81 1.10 0.55
C PRO A 78 14.44 0.39 1.86
N GLN A 79 14.18 -0.92 1.79
CA GLN A 79 13.87 -1.73 2.97
C GLN A 79 14.96 -1.64 4.04
N SER A 80 16.23 -1.49 3.64
CA SER A 80 17.38 -1.33 4.54
C SER A 80 17.35 -0.07 5.40
N SER A 81 16.51 0.93 5.07
CA SER A 81 16.35 2.14 5.89
C SER A 81 15.37 1.97 7.06
N ILE A 82 14.59 0.89 7.06
CA ILE A 82 13.52 0.65 8.02
C ILE A 82 14.09 0.06 9.31
N LYS A 83 13.77 0.68 10.45
CA LYS A 83 14.13 0.19 11.79
C LYS A 83 13.18 -0.89 12.32
N GLY A 84 12.04 -1.09 11.66
CA GLY A 84 11.00 -2.06 12.04
C GLY A 84 11.13 -3.43 11.36
N SER A 85 10.34 -4.40 11.83
CA SER A 85 10.31 -5.75 11.24
C SER A 85 9.77 -5.74 9.80
N LEU A 86 10.51 -6.38 8.90
CA LEU A 86 10.15 -6.58 7.49
C LEU A 86 9.43 -7.93 7.23
N SER A 87 9.00 -8.65 8.28
CA SER A 87 8.37 -9.96 8.11
C SER A 87 7.09 -9.91 7.27
N GLY A 88 6.95 -10.80 6.28
CA GLY A 88 5.81 -10.79 5.36
C GLY A 88 5.87 -9.74 4.26
N ILE A 89 7.01 -9.06 4.10
CA ILE A 89 7.33 -8.23 2.94
C ILE A 89 8.28 -9.02 2.03
N GLY A 90 8.00 -9.07 0.73
CA GLY A 90 8.88 -9.73 -0.25
C GLY A 90 10.23 -9.01 -0.38
N LYS A 91 11.30 -9.75 -0.71
CA LYS A 91 12.69 -9.25 -0.71
C LYS A 91 12.97 -8.06 -1.63
N ASP A 92 12.11 -7.78 -2.61
CA ASP A 92 12.33 -6.69 -3.58
C ASP A 92 11.18 -5.67 -3.60
N GLN A 93 10.31 -5.71 -2.59
CA GLN A 93 9.20 -4.78 -2.53
C GLN A 93 9.68 -3.36 -2.24
N VAL A 94 9.28 -2.43 -3.10
CA VAL A 94 9.53 -1.00 -2.91
C VAL A 94 8.60 -0.47 -1.82
N ILE A 95 9.19 0.03 -0.75
CA ILE A 95 8.43 0.68 0.32
C ILE A 95 8.08 2.10 -0.13
N ILE A 96 6.82 2.45 0.05
CA ILE A 96 6.24 3.76 -0.24
C ILE A 96 5.98 4.45 1.09
N SER A 97 6.42 5.69 1.23
CA SER A 97 6.14 6.55 2.38
C SER A 97 5.50 7.87 1.92
N THR A 98 4.40 8.25 2.57
CA THR A 98 3.74 9.53 2.33
C THR A 98 3.47 10.25 3.64
N TYR A 99 3.44 11.58 3.63
CA TYR A 99 3.07 12.37 4.80
C TYR A 99 1.58 12.27 5.09
N ILE A 100 1.23 12.40 6.37
CA ILE A 100 -0.13 12.62 6.85
C ILE A 100 -0.20 14.05 7.39
N GLY A 101 -1.25 14.79 6.99
CA GLY A 101 -1.43 16.19 7.35
C GLY A 101 -0.23 17.07 6.94
N LYS A 102 0.01 18.15 7.70
CA LYS A 102 1.19 19.02 7.54
C LYS A 102 2.45 18.35 8.12
N LYS A 103 2.79 17.15 7.63
CA LYS A 103 3.96 16.35 8.04
C LYS A 103 3.96 15.90 9.50
N VAL A 104 2.78 15.64 10.07
CA VAL A 104 2.63 15.26 11.49
C VAL A 104 2.73 13.75 11.75
N ALA A 105 2.68 12.95 10.70
CA ALA A 105 2.84 11.49 10.72
C ALA A 105 3.20 10.99 9.30
N ARG A 106 3.53 9.71 9.17
CA ARG A 106 3.70 9.01 7.88
C ARG A 106 2.74 7.85 7.73
N LEU A 107 2.28 7.63 6.50
CA LEU A 107 1.68 6.38 6.08
C LEU A 107 2.70 5.61 5.24
N ILE A 108 3.00 4.38 5.64
CA ILE A 108 4.10 3.59 5.08
C ILE A 108 3.59 2.18 4.73
N GLY A 109 3.94 1.71 3.54
CA GLY A 109 3.49 0.42 3.03
C GLY A 109 4.19 0.02 1.74
N PHE A 110 3.65 -0.97 1.04
CA PHE A 110 4.07 -1.33 -0.32
C PHE A 110 2.85 -1.55 -1.20
N LYS A 111 3.05 -1.47 -2.52
CA LYS A 111 2.00 -1.69 -3.51
C LYS A 111 2.18 -3.07 -4.16
N THR A 112 1.10 -3.83 -4.28
CA THR A 112 1.05 -5.06 -5.09
C THR A 112 -0.35 -5.17 -5.69
N ASP A 113 -0.43 -5.37 -7.00
CA ASP A 113 -1.71 -5.53 -7.74
C ASP A 113 -2.75 -4.44 -7.44
N GLY A 114 -2.32 -3.17 -7.42
CA GLY A 114 -3.20 -2.03 -7.12
C GLY A 114 -3.52 -1.82 -5.63
N VAL A 115 -3.27 -2.83 -4.79
CA VAL A 115 -3.48 -2.77 -3.35
C VAL A 115 -2.28 -2.15 -2.65
N PHE A 116 -2.53 -1.14 -1.81
CA PHE A 116 -1.57 -0.58 -0.88
C PHE A 116 -1.65 -1.31 0.47
N HIS A 117 -0.66 -2.17 0.72
CA HIS A 117 -0.51 -2.88 1.97
C HIS A 117 0.11 -1.96 3.01
N VAL A 118 -0.71 -1.45 3.92
CA VAL A 118 -0.28 -0.56 4.99
C VAL A 118 0.46 -1.37 6.05
N LEU A 119 1.69 -0.96 6.33
CA LEU A 119 2.56 -1.57 7.33
C LEU A 119 2.64 -0.71 8.60
N TRP A 120 2.80 0.61 8.43
CA TRP A 120 2.93 1.54 9.54
C TRP A 120 2.14 2.83 9.29
N VAL A 121 1.36 3.25 10.28
CA VAL A 121 0.85 4.60 10.47
C VAL A 121 1.72 5.24 11.54
N ASP A 122 2.85 5.77 11.10
CA ASP A 122 3.92 6.25 11.96
C ASP A 122 3.62 7.67 12.46
N GLY A 123 2.99 7.74 13.63
CA GLY A 123 2.72 9.00 14.32
C GLY A 123 3.92 9.60 15.06
N LYS A 124 5.01 8.84 15.22
CA LYS A 124 6.20 9.23 15.98
C LYS A 124 7.36 9.68 15.08
N MET A 125 7.27 9.37 13.78
CA MET A 125 8.30 9.69 12.79
C MET A 125 9.62 8.99 13.12
N ASP A 126 9.55 7.72 13.53
CA ASP A 126 10.67 6.95 14.06
C ASP A 126 10.96 5.65 13.29
N ILE A 127 10.14 5.27 12.30
CA ILE A 127 10.32 4.04 11.50
C ILE A 127 11.58 4.07 10.63
N TYR A 128 12.00 5.24 10.16
CA TYR A 128 13.23 5.43 9.38
C TYR A 128 13.74 6.88 9.53
N LYS A 129 14.96 7.17 9.09
CA LYS A 129 15.48 8.55 9.10
C LYS A 129 14.79 9.35 8.00
N HIS A 130 13.99 10.34 8.40
CA HIS A 130 13.40 11.29 7.47
C HIS A 130 14.44 12.31 6.96
N GLY A 131 14.29 12.76 5.72
CA GLY A 131 15.10 13.79 5.08
C GLY A 131 14.26 14.88 4.44
#